data_AF-A0A1W2TRE7-F1
#
_entry.id   AF-A0A1W2TRE7-F1
#
_cell.length_a   1.000
_cell.length_b   1.000
_cell.length_c   1.000
_cell.angle_alpha   90.00
_cell.angle_beta   90.00
_cell.angle_gamma   90.00
#
_symmetry.space_group_name_H-M   'P 1'
#
loop_
_entity.id
_entity.type
_entity.pdbx_description
1 polymer ?
#
loop_
_entity_poly.entity_id
_entity_poly.type
_entity_poly.pdbx_seq_one_letter_code
_entity_poly.pdbx_strand_id
1 'polypeptide(L)'
;MPADGDQTSLYRLVLDHGDFGIHNMSITMDANGQPLVTSLYDWETGCIVLAILSDPLMAVTVDLVTNEEAAPSIIRVPDDTTPSDHAQYMTCARQYFEVLFELAPSYKRAIQAGKDARHLWFALREWRGDEPERYFGDLGAWAEMRMKELGIE
;
A
#
# COMPACT_ATOMS: atom_id res chain seq x y z
N MET A 1 18.49 26.67 -2.81
CA MET A 1 18.22 25.48 -1.98
C MET A 1 16.75 25.55 -1.62
N PRO A 2 15.91 24.58 -1.99
CA PRO A 2 14.52 24.61 -1.52
C PRO A 2 14.57 24.51 0.00
N ALA A 3 13.92 25.45 0.68
CA ALA A 3 13.48 25.23 2.04
C ALA A 3 12.32 24.25 1.94
N ASP A 4 12.47 23.04 2.50
CA ASP A 4 11.38 22.18 3.00
C ASP A 4 11.89 20.74 3.15
N GLY A 5 12.12 20.32 4.39
CA GLY A 5 12.44 18.92 4.72
C GLY A 5 11.30 17.92 4.47
N ASP A 6 10.13 18.40 4.02
CA ASP A 6 8.93 17.56 3.86
C ASP A 6 8.86 16.91 2.47
N GLN A 7 9.16 17.63 1.39
CA GLN A 7 9.16 17.07 0.03
C GLN A 7 10.29 16.04 -0.19
N THR A 8 11.44 16.21 0.47
CA THR A 8 12.54 15.23 0.38
C THR A 8 12.14 13.85 0.86
N SER A 9 11.15 13.74 1.76
CA SER A 9 10.68 12.47 2.29
C SER A 9 9.81 11.68 1.28
N LEU A 10 9.18 12.36 0.33
CA LEU A 10 8.32 11.77 -0.71
C LEU A 10 9.14 11.06 -1.80
N TYR A 11 10.25 11.68 -2.19
CA TYR A 11 11.13 11.20 -3.25
C TYR A 11 12.33 10.39 -2.73
N ARG A 12 12.34 10.04 -1.44
CA ARG A 12 13.38 9.15 -0.90
C ARG A 12 13.21 7.75 -1.51
N LEU A 13 14.32 7.09 -1.78
CA LEU A 13 14.32 5.68 -2.17
C LEU A 13 14.07 4.80 -0.93
N VAL A 14 13.22 3.80 -1.10
CA VAL A 14 12.92 2.78 -0.09
C VAL A 14 13.06 1.40 -0.71
N LEU A 15 13.43 0.43 0.13
CA LEU A 15 13.39 -0.98 -0.24
C LEU A 15 11.97 -1.48 0.03
N ASP A 16 11.28 -1.89 -1.03
CA ASP A 16 9.94 -2.48 -0.99
C ASP A 16 10.07 -4.00 -1.19
N HIS A 17 9.30 -4.77 -0.43
CA HIS A 17 9.36 -6.22 -0.50
C HIS A 17 8.64 -6.78 -1.73
N GLY A 18 7.60 -6.11 -2.22
CA GLY A 18 6.75 -6.59 -3.32
C GLY A 18 5.72 -7.66 -2.92
N ASP A 19 6.01 -8.49 -1.91
CA ASP A 19 5.07 -9.47 -1.33
C ASP A 19 5.21 -9.54 0.21
N PHE A 20 5.01 -8.42 0.89
CA PHE A 20 5.21 -8.35 2.35
C PHE A 20 4.03 -9.02 3.07
N GLY A 21 4.29 -10.16 3.73
CA GLY A 21 3.23 -10.90 4.41
C GLY A 21 3.73 -11.92 5.42
N ILE A 22 2.84 -12.37 6.30
CA ILE A 22 3.17 -13.33 7.36
C ILE A 22 3.63 -14.68 6.80
N HIS A 23 3.22 -15.03 5.58
CA HIS A 23 3.64 -16.26 4.90
C HIS A 23 5.14 -16.24 4.54
N ASN A 24 5.73 -15.04 4.43
CA ASN A 24 7.14 -14.83 4.12
C ASN A 24 8.00 -14.59 5.37
N MET A 25 7.46 -14.79 6.57
CA MET A 25 8.14 -14.48 7.84
C MET A 25 8.39 -15.74 8.69
N SER A 26 9.58 -15.84 9.29
CA SER A 26 9.77 -16.73 10.44
C SER A 26 9.37 -16.02 11.72
N ILE A 27 8.39 -16.59 12.43
CA ILE A 27 7.87 -16.05 13.69
C ILE A 27 8.19 -17.04 14.82
N THR A 28 8.84 -16.57 15.87
CA THR A 28 9.12 -17.33 17.10
C THR A 28 8.48 -16.63 18.30
N MET A 29 8.50 -17.27 19.47
CA MET A 29 8.08 -16.64 20.73
C MET A 29 9.30 -16.13 21.49
N ASP A 30 9.25 -14.89 21.95
CA ASP A 30 10.27 -14.32 22.83
C ASP A 30 10.15 -14.86 24.28
N ALA A 31 11.02 -14.40 25.17
CA ALA A 31 11.04 -14.83 26.58
C ALA A 31 9.75 -14.47 27.35
N ASN A 32 8.95 -13.53 26.85
CA ASN A 32 7.67 -13.10 27.42
C ASN A 32 6.46 -13.77 26.73
N GLY A 33 6.71 -14.71 25.81
CA GLY A 33 5.67 -15.37 25.02
C GLY A 33 5.04 -14.48 23.96
N GLN A 34 5.69 -13.39 23.56
CA GLN A 34 5.23 -12.52 22.49
C GLN A 34 5.79 -12.97 21.13
N PRO A 35 5.01 -12.86 20.04
CA PRO A 35 5.49 -13.19 18.71
C PRO A 35 6.61 -12.22 18.29
N LEU A 36 7.72 -12.79 17.81
CA LEU A 36 8.87 -12.07 17.30
C LEU A 36 9.20 -12.56 15.89
N VAL A 37 9.15 -11.64 14.92
CA VAL A 37 9.64 -11.90 13.57
C VAL A 37 11.17 -11.93 13.59
N THR A 38 11.76 -12.99 13.05
CA THR A 38 13.22 -13.22 13.08
C THR A 38 13.86 -13.18 11.70
N SER A 39 13.08 -13.49 10.66
CA SER A 39 13.54 -13.53 9.28
C SER A 39 12.40 -13.16 8.33
N LEU A 40 12.76 -12.64 7.16
CA LEU A 40 11.88 -12.32 6.03
C LEU A 40 12.49 -12.91 4.75
N TYR A 41 11.68 -13.64 3.98
CA TYR A 41 12.08 -14.39 2.78
C TYR A 41 11.31 -13.94 1.54
N ASP A 42 11.63 -14.58 0.41
CA ASP A 42 10.93 -14.37 -0.86
C ASP A 42 11.07 -12.97 -1.46
N TRP A 43 12.30 -12.47 -1.45
CA TRP A 43 12.69 -11.17 -2.00
C TRP A 43 12.71 -11.13 -3.55
N GLU A 44 12.11 -12.10 -4.25
CA GLU A 44 12.16 -12.17 -5.71
C GLU A 44 11.49 -10.96 -6.39
N THR A 45 10.48 -10.38 -5.73
CA THR A 45 9.78 -9.15 -6.17
C THR A 45 10.31 -7.89 -5.47
N GLY A 46 11.32 -8.03 -4.61
CA GLY A 46 11.91 -6.93 -3.86
C GLY A 46 12.56 -5.89 -4.78
N CYS A 47 12.23 -4.62 -4.57
CA CYS A 47 12.74 -3.55 -5.43
C CYS A 47 13.00 -2.25 -4.67
N ILE A 48 13.85 -1.39 -5.24
CA ILE A 48 14.04 -0.03 -4.74
C ILE A 48 13.07 0.88 -5.51
N VAL A 49 12.19 1.55 -4.78
CA VAL A 49 11.18 2.46 -5.34
C VAL A 49 11.19 3.80 -4.61
N LEU A 50 10.54 4.81 -5.17
CA LEU A 50 10.29 6.06 -4.45
C LEU A 50 9.24 5.80 -3.35
N ALA A 51 9.42 6.40 -2.17
CA ALA A 51 8.47 6.25 -1.07
C ALA A 51 7.03 6.60 -1.45
N ILE A 52 6.84 7.58 -2.34
CA ILE A 52 5.54 7.96 -2.89
C ILE A 52 4.85 6.83 -3.68
N LEU A 53 5.61 5.88 -4.24
CA LEU A 53 5.11 4.74 -5.03
C LEU A 53 5.17 3.40 -4.28
N SER A 54 5.82 3.36 -3.11
CA SER A 54 5.93 2.16 -2.27
C SER A 54 4.57 1.74 -1.73
N ASP A 55 4.36 0.44 -1.59
CA ASP A 55 3.10 -0.14 -1.15
C ASP A 55 3.26 -0.76 0.24
N PRO A 56 2.79 -0.11 1.31
CA PRO A 56 2.93 -0.64 2.67
C PRO A 56 1.93 -1.77 2.98
N LEU A 57 1.55 -2.56 1.96
CA LEU A 57 0.66 -3.70 2.06
C LEU A 57 1.21 -4.73 3.06
N MET A 58 0.31 -5.36 3.82
CA MET A 58 0.62 -6.55 4.62
C MET A 58 -0.34 -7.66 4.25
N ALA A 59 0.19 -8.75 3.70
CA ALA A 59 -0.59 -9.95 3.40
C ALA A 59 -0.72 -10.85 4.64
N VAL A 60 -1.98 -11.10 5.01
CA VAL A 60 -2.41 -12.10 5.98
C VAL A 60 -3.42 -13.03 5.30
N THR A 61 -4.51 -13.43 5.97
CA THR A 61 -5.65 -14.07 5.30
C THR A 61 -6.26 -13.20 4.19
N VAL A 62 -6.16 -11.88 4.35
CA VAL A 62 -6.51 -10.85 3.37
C VAL A 62 -5.33 -9.91 3.21
N ASP A 63 -5.35 -9.04 2.21
CA ASP A 63 -4.33 -8.00 2.09
C ASP A 63 -4.80 -6.75 2.83
N LEU A 64 -4.03 -6.33 3.84
CA LEU A 64 -4.24 -5.09 4.57
C LEU A 64 -3.60 -3.96 3.77
N VAL A 65 -4.42 -3.00 3.34
CA VAL A 65 -3.99 -1.90 2.47
C VAL A 65 -4.51 -0.56 2.99
N THR A 66 -4.14 0.53 2.32
CA THR A 66 -4.75 1.83 2.54
C THR A 66 -5.45 2.33 1.29
N ASN A 67 -6.50 3.11 1.47
CA ASN A 67 -7.09 3.89 0.38
C ASN A 67 -6.25 5.15 0.07
N GLU A 68 -6.75 5.98 -0.84
CA GLU A 68 -6.10 7.22 -1.30
C GLU A 68 -5.92 8.27 -0.18
N GLU A 69 -6.74 8.26 0.87
CA GLU A 69 -6.61 9.13 2.05
C GLU A 69 -5.67 8.56 3.14
N ALA A 70 -4.99 7.45 2.86
CA ALA A 70 -4.25 6.65 3.84
C ALA A 70 -5.12 6.08 4.97
N ALA A 71 -6.43 5.88 4.72
CA ALA A 71 -7.31 5.19 5.65
C ALA A 71 -7.16 3.65 5.47
N PRO A 72 -7.18 2.86 6.55
CA PRO A 72 -7.09 1.41 6.47
C PRO A 72 -8.23 0.81 5.63
N SER A 73 -7.91 -0.20 4.84
CA SER A 73 -8.84 -0.96 4.00
C SER A 73 -8.34 -2.41 3.85
N ILE A 74 -9.13 -3.25 3.19
CA ILE A 74 -8.79 -4.65 2.89
C ILE A 74 -9.13 -5.00 1.45
N ILE A 75 -8.35 -5.87 0.83
CA ILE A 75 -8.63 -6.46 -0.49
C ILE A 75 -8.38 -7.98 -0.47
N ARG A 76 -8.70 -8.67 -1.58
CA ARG A 76 -8.65 -10.15 -1.70
C ARG A 76 -9.44 -10.87 -0.60
N VAL A 77 -10.60 -10.30 -0.27
CA VAL A 77 -11.51 -10.87 0.72
C VAL A 77 -12.13 -12.16 0.16
N PRO A 78 -12.07 -13.29 0.88
CA PRO A 78 -12.72 -14.55 0.47
C PRO A 78 -14.24 -14.40 0.27
N ASP A 79 -14.80 -15.12 -0.69
CA ASP A 79 -16.24 -15.04 -1.02
C ASP A 79 -17.16 -15.49 0.13
N ASP A 80 -16.66 -16.35 1.02
CA ASP A 80 -17.37 -16.86 2.19
C ASP A 80 -17.18 -16.00 3.46
N THR A 81 -16.54 -14.83 3.34
CA THR A 81 -16.29 -13.92 4.45
C THR A 81 -17.60 -13.46 5.10
N THR A 82 -17.75 -13.72 6.40
CA THR A 82 -18.91 -13.23 7.15
C THR A 82 -18.72 -11.76 7.56
N PRO A 83 -19.79 -11.03 7.93
CA PRO A 83 -19.67 -9.67 8.47
C PRO A 83 -18.77 -9.57 9.71
N SER A 84 -18.71 -10.64 10.52
CA SER A 84 -17.82 -10.70 11.69
C SER A 84 -16.36 -10.79 11.26
N ASP A 85 -16.05 -11.65 10.29
CA ASP A 85 -14.69 -11.79 9.76
C ASP A 85 -14.22 -10.48 9.12
N HIS A 86 -15.09 -9.84 8.34
CA HIS A 86 -14.80 -8.53 7.76
C HIS A 86 -14.49 -7.48 8.84
N ALA A 87 -15.23 -7.45 9.95
CA ALA A 87 -14.97 -6.53 11.06
C ALA A 87 -13.63 -6.81 11.76
N GLN A 88 -13.25 -8.10 11.87
CA GLN A 88 -11.95 -8.51 12.38
C GLN A 88 -10.82 -8.07 11.45
N TYR A 89 -10.93 -8.32 10.15
CA TYR A 89 -9.93 -7.90 9.16
C TYR A 89 -9.73 -6.38 9.13
N MET A 90 -10.82 -5.61 9.19
CA MET A 90 -10.74 -4.15 9.30
C MET A 90 -10.10 -3.69 10.62
N THR A 91 -10.24 -4.47 11.69
CA THR A 91 -9.54 -4.19 12.96
C THR A 91 -8.05 -4.46 12.83
N CYS A 92 -7.65 -5.55 12.18
CA CYS A 92 -6.24 -5.84 11.88
C CYS A 92 -5.62 -4.74 11.01
N ALA A 93 -6.29 -4.32 9.92
CA ALA A 93 -5.81 -3.25 9.05
C ALA A 93 -5.60 -1.94 9.84
N ARG A 94 -6.56 -1.56 10.67
CA ARG A 94 -6.47 -0.37 11.51
C ARG A 94 -5.29 -0.42 12.47
N GLN A 95 -5.13 -1.52 13.20
CA GLN A 95 -4.02 -1.68 14.15
C GLN A 95 -2.66 -1.63 13.45
N TYR A 96 -2.54 -2.31 12.30
CA TYR A 96 -1.30 -2.33 11.52
C TYR A 96 -0.91 -0.92 11.04
N PHE A 97 -1.82 -0.20 10.40
CA PHE A 97 -1.52 1.14 9.86
C PHE A 97 -1.40 2.20 10.95
N GLU A 98 -2.09 2.06 12.09
CA GLU A 98 -1.90 2.93 13.25
C GLU A 98 -0.44 2.87 13.75
N VAL A 99 0.08 1.66 14.00
CA VAL A 99 1.47 1.46 14.42
C VAL A 99 2.45 1.89 13.33
N LEU A 100 2.19 1.54 12.06
CA LEU A 100 3.07 1.93 10.95
C LEU A 100 3.20 3.46 10.85
N PHE A 101 2.09 4.19 10.97
CA PHE A 101 2.10 5.65 10.85
C PHE A 101 2.63 6.35 12.10
N GLU A 102 2.54 5.73 13.28
CA GLU A 102 3.22 6.21 14.47
C GLU A 102 4.74 6.10 14.31
N LEU A 103 5.24 4.94 13.86
CA LEU A 103 6.67 4.67 13.72
C LEU A 103 7.29 5.34 12.48
N ALA A 104 6.52 5.47 11.40
CA ALA A 104 6.97 5.97 10.11
C ALA A 104 5.93 6.91 9.46
N PRO A 105 5.67 8.10 10.05
CA PRO A 105 4.62 9.02 9.61
C PRO A 105 4.82 9.53 8.17
N SER A 106 6.03 9.41 7.62
CA SER A 106 6.30 9.71 6.21
C SER A 106 5.48 8.86 5.24
N TYR A 107 5.12 7.61 5.58
CA TYR A 107 4.30 6.77 4.69
C TYR A 107 2.89 7.35 4.51
N LYS A 108 2.26 7.80 5.60
CA LYS A 108 0.93 8.44 5.54
C LYS A 108 0.95 9.66 4.64
N ARG A 109 1.96 10.52 4.80
CA ARG A 109 2.15 11.71 3.96
C ARG A 109 2.40 11.34 2.50
N ALA A 110 3.24 10.32 2.25
CA ALA A 110 3.54 9.84 0.91
C ALA A 110 2.31 9.30 0.18
N ILE A 111 1.45 8.55 0.87
CA ILE A 111 0.19 8.05 0.32
C ILE A 111 -0.72 9.22 -0.06
N GLN A 112 -0.96 10.14 0.88
CA GLN A 112 -1.88 11.27 0.68
C GLN A 112 -1.39 12.25 -0.39
N ALA A 113 -0.12 12.60 -0.37
CA ALA A 113 0.49 13.50 -1.36
C ALA A 113 0.61 12.83 -2.74
N GLY A 114 0.81 11.51 -2.76
CA GLY A 114 1.01 10.72 -3.96
C GLY A 114 -0.25 10.13 -4.58
N LYS A 115 -1.44 10.32 -3.99
CA LYS A 115 -2.66 9.58 -4.32
C LYS A 115 -2.93 9.43 -5.83
N ASP A 116 -2.77 10.51 -6.60
CA ASP A 116 -3.03 10.51 -8.04
C ASP A 116 -1.94 9.76 -8.83
N ALA A 117 -0.67 9.97 -8.47
CA ALA A 117 0.46 9.25 -9.06
C ALA A 117 0.44 7.76 -8.70
N ARG A 118 0.02 7.44 -7.48
CA ARG A 118 -0.16 6.07 -6.98
C ARG A 118 -1.28 5.36 -7.72
N HIS A 119 -2.42 6.01 -7.94
CA HIS A 119 -3.52 5.46 -8.72
C HIS A 119 -3.04 4.98 -10.10
N LEU A 120 -2.34 5.86 -10.83
CA LEU A 120 -1.75 5.50 -12.13
C LEU A 120 -0.69 4.40 -12.01
N TRP A 121 0.22 4.50 -11.04
CA TRP A 121 1.28 3.52 -10.84
C TRP A 121 0.75 2.12 -10.60
N PHE A 122 -0.21 1.97 -9.69
CA PHE A 122 -0.79 0.67 -9.34
C PHE A 122 -1.65 0.13 -10.47
N ALA A 123 -2.45 0.97 -11.14
CA ALA A 123 -3.19 0.58 -12.33
C ALA A 123 -2.24 -0.04 -13.39
N LEU A 124 -1.16 0.66 -13.72
CA LEU A 124 -0.20 0.18 -14.73
C LEU A 124 0.59 -1.04 -14.26
N ARG A 125 0.99 -1.12 -12.99
CA ARG A 125 1.75 -2.24 -12.40
C ARG A 125 0.92 -3.53 -12.35
N GLU A 126 -0.38 -3.41 -12.09
CA GLU A 126 -1.28 -4.54 -11.85
C GLU A 126 -2.00 -5.02 -13.10
N TRP A 127 -1.96 -4.24 -14.20
CA TRP A 127 -2.50 -4.69 -15.48
C TRP A 127 -1.83 -6.00 -15.95
N ARG A 128 -2.66 -6.92 -16.47
CA ARG A 128 -2.24 -8.28 -16.90
C ARG A 128 -2.46 -8.57 -18.38
N GLY A 129 -2.87 -7.58 -19.17
CA GLY A 129 -3.07 -7.74 -20.61
C GLY A 129 -4.52 -7.82 -21.06
N ASP A 130 -5.47 -7.88 -20.13
CA ASP A 130 -6.89 -8.04 -20.47
C ASP A 130 -7.51 -6.72 -20.94
N GLU A 131 -8.35 -6.80 -21.99
CA GLU A 131 -9.16 -5.71 -22.56
C GLU A 131 -8.45 -4.33 -22.64
N PRO A 132 -7.31 -4.21 -23.37
CA PRO A 132 -6.48 -2.99 -23.33
C PRO A 132 -7.26 -1.73 -23.70
N GLU A 133 -8.10 -1.75 -24.74
CA GLU A 133 -8.85 -0.58 -25.17
C GLU A 133 -9.82 -0.08 -24.10
N ARG A 134 -10.48 -1.01 -23.40
CA ARG A 134 -11.39 -0.66 -22.32
C ARG A 134 -10.63 -0.20 -21.10
N TYR A 135 -9.62 -0.96 -20.67
CA TYR A 135 -8.83 -0.66 -19.48
C TYR A 135 -8.16 0.72 -19.57
N PHE A 136 -7.43 0.98 -20.66
CA PHE A 136 -6.79 2.29 -20.86
C PHE A 136 -7.80 3.40 -21.21
N GLY A 137 -8.96 3.05 -21.77
CA GLY A 137 -10.07 3.99 -21.95
C GLY A 137 -10.63 4.48 -20.60
N ASP A 138 -10.90 3.57 -19.67
CA ASP A 138 -11.39 3.88 -18.33
C ASP A 138 -10.34 4.65 -17.52
N LEU A 139 -9.07 4.24 -17.58
CA LEU A 139 -7.96 4.95 -16.94
C LEU A 139 -7.74 6.36 -17.52
N GLY A 140 -7.91 6.52 -18.84
CA GLY A 140 -7.87 7.81 -19.51
C GLY A 140 -9.01 8.72 -19.08
N ALA A 141 -10.24 8.21 -19.00
CA ALA A 141 -11.39 8.96 -18.52
C ALA A 141 -11.22 9.43 -17.07
N TRP A 142 -10.66 8.56 -16.20
CA TRP A 142 -10.27 8.93 -14.84
C TRP A 142 -9.24 10.07 -14.84
N ALA A 143 -8.19 9.98 -15.66
CA ALA A 143 -7.14 10.99 -15.72
C ALA A 143 -7.69 12.36 -16.20
N GLU A 144 -8.54 12.38 -17.23
CA GLU A 144 -9.18 13.60 -17.72
C GLU A 144 -10.10 14.24 -16.66
N MET A 145 -10.88 13.44 -15.96
CA MET A 145 -11.69 13.91 -14.84
C MET A 145 -10.81 14.52 -13.76
N ARG A 146 -9.72 13.84 -13.39
CA ARG A 146 -8.81 14.30 -12.35
C ARG A 146 -8.07 15.58 -12.72
N MET A 147 -7.63 15.73 -13.97
CA MET A 147 -7.02 16.97 -14.47
C MET A 147 -7.98 18.16 -14.37
N LYS A 148 -9.27 17.96 -14.69
CA LYS A 148 -10.30 19.00 -14.54
C LYS A 148 -10.48 19.41 -13.07
N GLU A 149 -10.51 18.45 -12.15
CA GLU A 149 -10.60 18.73 -10.71
C GLU A 149 -9.39 19.51 -10.19
N LEU A 150 -8.21 19.30 -10.78
CA LEU A 150 -6.97 20.01 -10.46
C LEU A 150 -6.84 21.35 -11.17
N GLY A 151 -7.76 21.70 -12.07
CA GLY A 151 -7.70 22.93 -12.87
C GLY A 151 -6.56 22.95 -13.88
N ILE A 152 -6.12 21.78 -14.35
CA ILE A 152 -5.11 21.64 -15.40
C ILE A 152 -5.85 21.54 -16.74
N GLU A 153 -5.64 22.52 -17.61
CA GLU A 153 -6.12 22.55 -19.00
C GLU A 153 -5.17 21.84 -19.96
#